data_AF-A0A563ETK4-F1
#
_entry.id   AF-A0A563ETK4-F1
#
_cell.length_a   1.000
_cell.length_b   1.000
_cell.length_c   1.000
_cell.angle_alpha   90.00
_cell.angle_beta   90.00
_cell.angle_gamma   90.00
#
_symmetry.space_group_name_H-M   'P 1'
#
loop_
_entity.id
_entity.type
_entity.pdbx_description
1 polymer ?
#
loop_
_entity_poly.entity_id
_entity_poly.type
_entity_poly.pdbx_seq_one_letter_code
_entity_poly.pdbx_strand_id
1 'polypeptide(L)'
;MDNLWITNGDHLVEWTADLSDAEPAALLGWLRRVLDAGVRHQVYEVVEAPGYQGDLLMGIERRFAEDGVLDLCHFASSGMAPRDGVTLRVAALMAYAESGEVVERRVENLGALLRELRPADVDVSAGLMVDCPPIDLYGPLLAGPGRARVHFRLRSDIWFPWVLGFLAETFEVTPSHDNRPLAERHTPRLTAFLAEARTATEDVGGTWSLDEEVRFTRRDLVTEAGVSIC
;
A
#
# COMPACT_ATOMS: atom_id res chain seq x y z
N MET A 1 -5.97 15.32 18.98
CA MET A 1 -6.16 15.12 17.53
C MET A 1 -6.98 13.86 17.35
N ASP A 2 -7.94 13.86 16.43
CA ASP A 2 -8.85 12.72 16.23
C ASP A 2 -8.46 11.96 14.96
N ASN A 3 -8.55 10.63 15.01
CA ASN A 3 -8.31 9.77 13.85
C ASN A 3 -9.54 9.76 12.95
N LEU A 4 -9.66 10.71 12.04
CA LEU A 4 -10.81 10.84 11.14
C LEU A 4 -10.58 10.25 9.74
N TRP A 5 -9.41 9.64 9.54
CA TRP A 5 -9.10 8.84 8.37
C TRP A 5 -9.91 7.54 8.37
N ILE A 6 -10.08 6.95 7.19
CA ILE A 6 -10.85 5.74 6.95
C ILE A 6 -10.01 4.67 6.26
N THR A 7 -10.57 3.47 6.17
CA THR A 7 -10.10 2.38 5.32
C THR A 7 -11.26 1.84 4.51
N ASN A 8 -11.07 1.56 3.22
CA ASN A 8 -12.14 1.15 2.32
C ASN A 8 -11.87 -0.24 1.72
N GLY A 9 -12.92 -0.96 1.35
CA GLY A 9 -12.83 -2.17 0.53
C GLY A 9 -12.18 -1.93 -0.83
N ASP A 10 -12.45 -0.76 -1.42
CA ASP A 10 -11.88 -0.33 -2.69
C ASP A 10 -10.59 0.50 -2.51
N HIS A 11 -9.81 0.62 -3.59
CA HIS A 11 -8.67 1.54 -3.62
C HIS A 11 -9.15 3.00 -3.76
N LEU A 12 -8.45 3.90 -3.08
CA LEU A 12 -8.60 5.35 -3.21
C LEU A 12 -7.71 5.91 -4.31
N VAL A 13 -6.50 5.34 -4.43
CA VAL A 13 -5.48 5.68 -5.41
C VAL A 13 -4.73 4.41 -5.81
N GLU A 14 -4.40 4.31 -7.10
CA GLU A 14 -3.58 3.24 -7.65
C GLU A 14 -2.49 3.80 -8.58
N TRP A 15 -1.25 3.34 -8.39
CA TRP A 15 -0.20 3.45 -9.40
C TRP A 15 0.06 2.09 -10.03
N THR A 16 0.41 2.06 -11.30
CA THR A 16 0.71 0.84 -12.06
C THR A 16 2.12 0.92 -12.64
N ALA A 17 2.91 -0.12 -12.40
CA ALA A 17 4.10 -0.45 -13.15
C ALA A 17 3.73 -1.49 -14.22
N ASP A 18 3.74 -1.10 -15.50
CA ASP A 18 3.62 -2.04 -16.62
C ASP A 18 5.02 -2.44 -17.11
N LEU A 19 5.37 -3.70 -16.84
CA LEU A 19 6.68 -4.28 -17.09
C LEU A 19 6.61 -5.35 -18.19
N SER A 20 5.55 -5.33 -19.01
CA SER A 20 5.26 -6.42 -19.97
C SER A 20 6.35 -6.60 -21.04
N ASP A 21 7.19 -5.58 -21.25
CA ASP A 21 8.29 -5.61 -22.22
C ASP A 21 9.64 -6.00 -21.58
N ALA A 22 9.70 -6.20 -20.26
CA ALA A 22 10.93 -6.51 -19.54
C ALA A 22 11.22 -8.02 -19.50
N GLU A 23 12.50 -8.37 -19.59
CA GLU A 23 12.96 -9.76 -19.48
C GLU A 23 12.76 -10.31 -18.05
N PRO A 24 12.41 -11.60 -17.88
CA PRO A 24 12.14 -12.18 -16.55
C PRO A 24 13.25 -12.00 -15.51
N ALA A 25 14.52 -12.07 -15.91
CA ALA A 25 15.64 -11.84 -15.01
C ALA A 25 15.72 -10.38 -14.53
N ALA A 26 15.35 -9.42 -15.39
CA ALA A 26 15.27 -8.01 -15.01
C ALA A 26 14.11 -7.75 -14.06
N LEU A 27 12.97 -8.44 -14.26
CA LEU A 27 11.80 -8.37 -13.37
C LEU A 27 12.11 -8.84 -11.95
N LEU A 28 12.93 -9.89 -11.78
CA LEU A 28 13.38 -10.34 -10.47
C LEU A 28 14.24 -9.28 -9.77
N GLY A 29 15.17 -8.65 -10.51
CA GLY A 29 15.96 -7.53 -10.01
C GLY A 29 15.12 -6.31 -9.65
N TRP A 30 14.09 -6.02 -10.45
CA TRP A 30 13.09 -4.99 -10.18
C TRP A 30 12.35 -5.26 -8.87
N LEU A 31 11.84 -6.49 -8.67
CA LEU A 31 11.08 -6.85 -7.48
C LEU A 31 11.93 -6.70 -6.21
N ARG A 32 13.18 -7.17 -6.25
CA ARG A 32 14.14 -6.98 -5.16
C ARG A 32 14.28 -5.50 -4.80
N ARG A 33 14.51 -4.63 -5.80
CA ARG A 33 14.65 -3.17 -5.57
C ARG A 33 13.41 -2.56 -4.94
N VAL A 34 12.22 -2.95 -5.38
CA VAL A 34 10.95 -2.47 -4.84
C VAL A 34 10.76 -2.90 -3.39
N LEU A 35 10.99 -4.18 -3.07
CA LEU A 35 10.87 -4.68 -1.70
C LEU A 35 11.92 -4.03 -0.77
N ASP A 36 13.17 -3.91 -1.23
CA ASP A 36 14.23 -3.24 -0.48
C ASP A 36 13.90 -1.76 -0.21
N ALA A 37 13.30 -1.06 -1.19
CA ALA A 37 12.85 0.32 -1.02
C ALA A 37 11.71 0.42 0.00
N GLY A 38 10.75 -0.52 -0.03
CA GLY A 38 9.67 -0.59 0.94
C GLY A 38 10.16 -0.69 2.38
N VAL A 39 11.16 -1.54 2.63
CA VAL A 39 11.80 -1.70 3.94
C VAL A 39 12.61 -0.47 4.32
N ARG A 40 13.44 0.05 3.41
CA ARG A 40 14.28 1.23 3.64
C ARG A 40 13.47 2.47 4.02
N HIS A 41 12.34 2.70 3.34
CA HIS A 41 11.43 3.81 3.63
C HIS A 41 10.41 3.47 4.73
N GLN A 42 10.42 2.25 5.26
CA GLN A 42 9.51 1.80 6.32
C GLN A 42 8.03 1.94 5.94
N VAL A 43 7.70 1.69 4.67
CA VAL A 43 6.32 1.76 4.15
C VAL A 43 5.79 0.42 3.67
N TYR A 44 6.67 -0.55 3.45
CA TYR A 44 6.28 -1.89 3.02
C TYR A 44 7.33 -2.92 3.40
N GLU A 45 7.04 -3.74 4.40
CA GLU A 45 7.84 -4.91 4.76
C GLU A 45 6.94 -6.14 4.84
N VAL A 46 7.26 -7.17 4.05
CA VAL A 46 6.52 -8.43 4.10
C VAL A 46 7.00 -9.25 5.29
N VAL A 47 6.13 -9.40 6.28
CA VAL A 47 6.35 -10.19 7.50
C VAL A 47 6.07 -11.67 7.23
N GLU A 48 5.02 -11.95 6.47
CA GLU A 48 4.57 -13.31 6.14
C GLU A 48 3.84 -13.30 4.81
N ALA A 49 4.16 -14.24 3.91
CA ALA A 49 3.56 -14.32 2.59
C ALA A 49 3.05 -15.75 2.30
N PRO A 50 1.82 -15.90 1.77
CA PRO A 50 1.30 -17.21 1.39
C PRO A 50 2.17 -17.89 0.32
N GLY A 51 2.42 -19.19 0.49
CA GLY A 51 3.25 -19.98 -0.43
C GLY A 51 4.76 -19.85 -0.24
N TYR A 52 5.22 -19.02 0.71
CA TYR A 52 6.64 -18.84 1.02
C TYR A 52 6.93 -19.12 2.49
N GLN A 53 8.06 -19.76 2.77
CA GLN A 53 8.55 -20.01 4.13
C GLN A 53 9.88 -19.28 4.32
N GLY A 54 9.98 -18.49 5.39
CA GLY A 54 11.20 -17.72 5.70
C GLY A 54 11.34 -16.48 4.81
N ASP A 55 12.55 -16.26 4.30
CA ASP A 55 12.85 -15.10 3.46
C ASP A 55 12.09 -15.17 2.13
N LEU A 56 11.18 -14.21 1.92
CA LEU A 56 10.32 -14.14 0.75
C LEU A 56 11.13 -14.09 -0.55
N LEU A 57 12.15 -13.23 -0.61
CA LEU A 57 12.89 -12.99 -1.83
C LEU A 57 13.70 -14.23 -2.22
N MET A 58 14.37 -14.87 -1.25
CA MET A 58 15.04 -16.15 -1.46
C MET A 58 14.06 -17.23 -1.96
N GLY A 59 12.83 -17.25 -1.42
CA GLY A 59 11.78 -18.16 -1.87
C GLY A 59 11.36 -17.93 -3.33
N ILE A 60 11.19 -16.67 -3.73
CA ILE A 60 10.87 -16.28 -5.11
C ILE A 60 12.03 -16.60 -6.05
N GLU A 61 13.26 -16.29 -5.66
CA GLU A 61 14.47 -16.56 -6.44
C GLU A 61 14.67 -18.05 -6.70
N ARG A 62 14.49 -18.87 -5.67
CA ARG A 62 14.55 -20.32 -5.80
C ARG A 62 13.48 -20.82 -6.78
N ARG A 63 12.23 -20.37 -6.62
CA ARG A 63 11.12 -20.76 -7.51
C ARG A 63 11.39 -20.35 -8.96
N PHE A 64 11.94 -19.17 -9.17
CA PHE A 64 12.31 -18.72 -10.51
C PHE A 64 13.44 -19.56 -11.11
N ALA A 65 14.46 -19.91 -10.32
CA ALA A 65 15.58 -20.73 -10.77
C ALA A 65 15.19 -22.19 -11.07
N GLU A 66 14.29 -22.77 -10.26
CA GLU A 66 13.88 -24.18 -10.36
C GLU A 66 12.78 -24.37 -11.42
N ASP A 67 11.75 -23.53 -11.40
CA ASP A 67 10.53 -23.71 -12.18
C ASP A 67 10.38 -22.72 -13.35
N GLY A 68 11.25 -21.70 -13.43
CA GLY A 68 11.09 -20.59 -14.38
C GLY A 68 9.88 -19.70 -14.07
N VAL A 69 9.34 -19.78 -12.84
CA VAL A 69 8.15 -19.05 -12.42
C VAL A 69 8.50 -17.86 -11.54
N LEU A 70 8.13 -16.65 -11.97
CA LEU A 70 8.32 -15.41 -11.22
C LEU A 70 7.00 -14.93 -10.61
N ASP A 71 7.01 -14.68 -9.30
CA ASP A 71 5.88 -14.14 -8.56
C ASP A 71 6.04 -12.63 -8.39
N LEU A 72 5.30 -11.85 -9.17
CA LEU A 72 5.30 -10.39 -9.09
C LEU A 72 4.19 -9.90 -8.15
N CYS A 73 4.32 -10.25 -6.87
CA CYS A 73 3.32 -9.93 -5.84
C CYS A 73 1.96 -10.62 -6.05
N HIS A 74 1.94 -11.77 -6.72
CA HIS A 74 0.76 -12.62 -6.80
C HIS A 74 0.38 -13.21 -5.44
N PHE A 75 1.36 -13.45 -4.56
CA PHE A 75 1.11 -13.81 -3.16
C PHE A 75 0.22 -12.80 -2.40
N ALA A 76 0.12 -11.57 -2.90
CA ALA A 76 -0.67 -10.50 -2.31
C ALA A 76 -2.01 -10.23 -3.02
N SER A 77 -2.33 -10.99 -4.07
CA SER A 77 -3.56 -10.80 -4.87
C SER A 77 -4.86 -11.07 -4.11
N SER A 78 -4.81 -11.81 -3.00
CA SER A 78 -5.97 -12.03 -2.11
C SER A 78 -6.14 -10.93 -1.04
N GLY A 79 -5.25 -9.92 -1.01
CA GLY A 79 -5.21 -8.92 0.04
C GLY A 79 -5.03 -9.59 1.41
N MET A 80 -6.01 -9.39 2.30
CA MET A 80 -6.02 -9.99 3.65
C MET A 80 -6.70 -11.37 3.70
N ALA A 81 -7.27 -11.86 2.60
CA ALA A 81 -7.90 -13.19 2.60
C ALA A 81 -6.82 -14.29 2.65
N PRO A 82 -6.99 -15.31 3.51
CA PRO A 82 -6.01 -16.38 3.64
C PRO A 82 -5.93 -17.22 2.37
N ARG A 83 -4.71 -17.59 2.00
CA ARG A 83 -4.39 -18.57 0.95
C ARG A 83 -3.59 -19.70 1.59
N ASP A 84 -4.06 -20.92 1.42
CA ASP A 84 -3.47 -22.11 2.04
C ASP A 84 -3.31 -21.99 3.57
N GLY A 85 -4.25 -21.29 4.21
CA GLY A 85 -4.26 -21.04 5.66
C GLY A 85 -3.36 -19.90 6.15
N VAL A 86 -2.66 -19.21 5.24
CA VAL A 86 -1.77 -18.09 5.56
C VAL A 86 -2.35 -16.80 5.00
N THR A 87 -2.41 -15.75 5.81
CA THR A 87 -2.76 -14.39 5.36
C THR A 87 -1.49 -13.60 5.11
N LEU A 88 -1.44 -12.82 4.02
CA LEU A 88 -0.35 -11.87 3.80
C LEU A 88 -0.29 -10.89 4.97
N ARG A 89 0.90 -10.74 5.56
CA ARG A 89 1.16 -9.73 6.58
C ARG A 89 2.24 -8.79 6.07
N VAL A 90 1.85 -7.53 5.92
CA VAL A 90 2.73 -6.43 5.50
C VAL A 90 2.71 -5.38 6.59
N ALA A 91 3.86 -4.84 6.95
CA ALA A 91 3.98 -3.79 7.94
C ALA A 91 4.54 -2.48 7.35
N ALA A 92 4.14 -1.37 7.95
CA ALA A 92 4.74 -0.05 7.75
C ALA A 92 4.86 0.69 9.09
N LEU A 93 5.77 1.65 9.20
CA LEU A 93 5.79 2.59 10.30
C LEU A 93 4.78 3.71 10.02
N MET A 94 3.65 3.71 10.74
CA MET A 94 2.54 4.64 10.54
C MET A 94 2.43 5.62 11.71
N ALA A 95 2.01 6.84 11.40
CA ALA A 95 1.71 7.87 12.39
C ALA A 95 0.19 7.98 12.60
N TYR A 96 -0.25 7.99 13.85
CA TYR A 96 -1.66 8.15 14.23
C TYR A 96 -1.79 8.84 15.58
N ALA A 97 -2.99 9.31 15.92
CA ALA A 97 -3.24 9.95 17.20
C ALA A 97 -3.61 8.91 18.27
N GLU A 98 -2.95 8.93 19.43
CA GLU A 98 -3.27 8.09 20.58
C GLU A 98 -3.24 8.96 21.84
N SER A 99 -4.34 8.95 22.61
CA SER A 99 -4.46 9.77 23.83
C SER A 99 -4.16 11.27 23.61
N GLY A 100 -4.48 11.79 22.42
CA GLY A 100 -4.30 13.19 22.06
C GLY A 100 -2.94 13.53 21.42
N GLU A 101 -1.98 12.61 21.46
CA GLU A 101 -0.62 12.78 20.94
C GLU A 101 -0.42 12.03 19.63
N VAL A 102 0.48 12.51 18.77
CA VAL A 102 0.88 11.78 17.56
C VAL A 102 1.96 10.76 17.94
N VAL A 103 1.68 9.48 17.68
CA VAL A 103 2.63 8.38 17.87
C VAL A 103 2.97 7.74 16.54
N GLU A 104 4.19 7.21 16.41
CA GLU A 104 4.62 6.42 15.26
C GLU A 104 4.89 4.98 15.69
N ARG A 105 4.19 4.02 15.10
CA ARG A 105 4.36 2.59 15.39
C ARG A 105 4.28 1.74 14.13
N ARG A 106 4.83 0.54 14.24
CA ARG A 106 4.69 -0.49 13.20
C ARG A 106 3.23 -0.96 13.17
N VAL A 107 2.59 -0.89 12.01
CA VAL A 107 1.19 -1.25 11.78
C VAL A 107 1.09 -2.21 10.63
N GLU A 108 0.37 -3.31 10.84
CA GLU A 108 0.12 -4.34 9.81
C GLU A 108 -1.28 -4.24 9.18
N ASN A 109 -2.24 -3.69 9.93
CA ASN A 109 -3.63 -3.59 9.50
C ASN A 109 -4.21 -2.25 9.96
N LEU A 110 -4.45 -1.34 9.01
CA LEU A 110 -4.99 -0.02 9.28
C LEU A 110 -6.44 -0.09 9.77
N GLY A 111 -7.27 -0.98 9.22
CA GLY A 111 -8.66 -1.14 9.62
C GLY A 111 -8.79 -1.62 11.06
N ALA A 112 -8.01 -2.63 11.44
CA ALA A 112 -7.95 -3.10 12.83
C ALA A 112 -7.48 -2.00 13.80
N LEU A 113 -6.40 -1.29 13.46
CA LEU A 113 -5.93 -0.15 14.24
C LEU A 113 -7.03 0.92 14.40
N LEU A 114 -7.73 1.26 13.32
CA LEU A 114 -8.79 2.27 13.39
C LEU A 114 -9.93 1.85 14.32
N ARG A 115 -10.30 0.56 14.33
CA ARG A 115 -11.32 0.02 15.26
C ARG A 115 -10.87 0.07 16.71
N GLU A 116 -9.59 -0.14 16.98
CA GLU A 116 -9.01 0.03 18.33
C GLU A 116 -9.03 1.49 18.78
N LEU A 117 -8.70 2.42 17.87
CA LEU A 117 -8.69 3.86 18.14
C LEU A 117 -10.10 4.46 18.25
N ARG A 118 -11.10 3.83 17.61
CA ARG A 118 -12.48 4.32 17.50
C ARG A 118 -13.52 3.21 17.71
N PRO A 119 -13.57 2.58 18.89
CA PRO A 119 -14.47 1.45 19.13
C PRO A 119 -15.95 1.82 19.05
N ALA A 120 -16.31 3.09 19.29
CA ALA A 120 -17.69 3.57 19.22
C ALA A 120 -18.27 3.59 17.79
N ASP A 121 -17.41 3.63 16.76
CA ASP A 121 -17.83 3.77 15.36
C ASP A 121 -17.93 2.42 14.62
N VAL A 122 -17.51 1.32 15.25
CA VAL A 122 -17.38 0.00 14.60
C VAL A 122 -18.72 -0.48 14.01
N ASP A 123 -19.81 -0.32 14.75
CA ASP A 123 -21.13 -0.82 14.32
C ASP A 123 -21.78 0.04 13.24
N VAL A 124 -21.49 1.35 13.21
CA VAL A 124 -22.13 2.32 12.31
C VAL A 124 -21.31 2.58 11.04
N SER A 125 -20.00 2.32 11.09
CA SER A 125 -19.05 2.67 10.03
C SER A 125 -18.19 1.48 9.61
N ALA A 126 -18.69 0.25 9.73
CA ALA A 126 -17.94 -0.96 9.38
C ALA A 126 -17.29 -0.93 7.98
N GLY A 127 -17.97 -0.34 6.99
CA GLY A 127 -17.45 -0.18 5.62
C GLY A 127 -16.31 0.84 5.45
N LEU A 128 -16.03 1.63 6.49
CA LEU A 128 -14.98 2.66 6.55
C LEU A 128 -13.82 2.26 7.49
N MET A 129 -13.87 1.04 8.01
CA MET A 129 -12.90 0.47 8.95
C MET A 129 -12.49 -0.94 8.49
N VAL A 130 -12.44 -1.15 7.17
CA VAL A 130 -12.15 -2.45 6.53
C VAL A 130 -10.69 -2.81 6.70
N ASP A 131 -10.42 -4.10 6.96
CA ASP A 131 -9.05 -4.60 7.03
C ASP A 131 -8.29 -4.35 5.71
N CYS A 132 -7.16 -3.66 5.83
CA CYS A 132 -6.23 -3.43 4.73
C CYS A 132 -4.82 -3.21 5.28
N PRO A 133 -3.78 -3.61 4.53
CA PRO A 133 -2.42 -3.22 4.87
C PRO A 133 -2.22 -1.71 4.65
N PRO A 134 -1.09 -1.15 5.13
CA PRO A 134 -0.74 0.25 4.88
C PRO A 134 -0.67 0.61 3.38
N ILE A 135 -0.09 -0.29 2.58
CA ILE A 135 -0.02 -0.22 1.12
C ILE A 135 -0.26 -1.63 0.58
N ASP A 136 -1.10 -1.75 -0.45
CA ASP A 136 -1.33 -2.98 -1.18
C ASP A 136 -0.43 -3.03 -2.43
N LEU A 137 0.34 -4.11 -2.58
CA LEU A 137 1.08 -4.40 -3.81
C LEU A 137 0.53 -5.69 -4.40
N TYR A 138 0.09 -5.72 -5.65
CA TYR A 138 -0.40 -6.95 -6.28
C TYR A 138 -0.04 -7.02 -7.77
N GLY A 139 0.19 -8.23 -8.25
CA GLY A 139 0.50 -8.50 -9.65
C GLY A 139 0.42 -9.98 -10.02
N PRO A 140 0.94 -10.37 -11.20
CA PRO A 140 0.76 -11.71 -11.75
C PRO A 140 1.81 -12.71 -11.27
N LEU A 141 1.48 -13.99 -11.46
CA LEU A 141 2.45 -15.09 -11.48
C LEU A 141 2.82 -15.35 -12.94
N LEU A 142 4.10 -15.25 -13.29
CA LEU A 142 4.60 -15.39 -14.65
C LEU A 142 5.34 -16.71 -14.81
N ALA A 143 4.95 -17.52 -15.80
CA ALA A 143 5.64 -18.77 -16.18
C ALA A 143 6.30 -18.67 -17.58
N GLY A 144 6.50 -17.44 -18.07
CA GLY A 144 6.96 -17.11 -19.41
C GLY A 144 6.60 -15.66 -19.79
N PRO A 145 6.80 -15.27 -21.05
CA PRO A 145 6.40 -13.95 -21.54
C PRO A 145 4.91 -13.71 -21.32
N GLY A 146 4.54 -12.54 -20.83
CA GLY A 146 3.16 -12.22 -20.52
C GLY A 146 2.99 -10.81 -19.98
N ARG A 147 1.74 -10.43 -19.75
CA ARG A 147 1.40 -9.13 -19.18
C ARG A 147 1.89 -9.06 -17.74
N ALA A 148 2.86 -8.19 -17.48
CA ALA A 148 3.52 -8.04 -16.19
C ALA A 148 3.15 -6.69 -15.56
N ARG A 149 1.93 -6.58 -15.02
CA ARG A 149 1.47 -5.36 -14.34
C ARG A 149 1.47 -5.54 -12.84
N VAL A 150 2.19 -4.67 -12.14
CA VAL A 150 2.16 -4.59 -10.69
C VAL A 150 1.55 -3.27 -10.28
N HIS A 151 0.64 -3.34 -9.33
CA HIS A 151 -0.17 -2.22 -8.89
C HIS A 151 0.14 -1.90 -7.43
N PHE A 152 0.18 -0.61 -7.13
CA PHE A 152 0.46 -0.04 -5.82
C PHE A 152 -0.78 0.73 -5.38
N ARG A 153 -1.49 0.24 -4.37
CA ARG A 153 -2.80 0.74 -3.96
C ARG A 153 -2.76 1.33 -2.56
N LEU A 154 -3.44 2.46 -2.40
CA LEU A 154 -3.84 2.97 -1.09
C LEU A 154 -5.33 2.72 -0.91
N ARG A 155 -5.70 2.16 0.24
CA ARG A 155 -7.10 1.95 0.65
C ARG A 155 -7.49 2.79 1.85
N SER A 156 -6.60 3.67 2.29
CA SER A 156 -6.81 4.58 3.40
C SER A 156 -6.43 6.00 2.99
N ASP A 157 -7.19 6.97 3.48
CA ASP A 157 -6.90 8.39 3.30
C ASP A 157 -5.96 8.94 4.40
N ILE A 158 -5.43 8.08 5.28
CA ILE A 158 -4.45 8.47 6.31
C ILE A 158 -3.20 9.14 5.70
N TRP A 159 -2.86 8.80 4.46
CA TRP A 159 -1.71 9.33 3.71
C TRP A 159 -1.87 10.77 3.24
N PHE A 160 -3.07 11.36 3.36
CA PHE A 160 -3.38 12.66 2.80
C PHE A 160 -3.34 13.74 3.87
N PRO A 161 -2.89 14.96 3.56
CA PRO A 161 -2.91 16.07 4.52
C PRO A 161 -4.33 16.47 4.96
N TRP A 162 -5.34 16.09 4.18
CA TRP A 162 -6.74 16.39 4.45
C TRP A 162 -7.60 15.15 4.23
N VAL A 163 -8.47 14.84 5.19
CA VAL A 163 -9.42 13.71 5.10
C VAL A 163 -10.86 14.21 5.10
N LEU A 164 -11.77 13.48 4.47
CA LEU A 164 -13.18 13.89 4.38
C LEU A 164 -13.92 13.80 5.74
N GLY A 165 -13.35 13.07 6.70
CA GLY A 165 -13.91 12.96 8.04
C GLY A 165 -15.25 12.24 8.09
N PHE A 166 -15.39 11.14 7.34
CA PHE A 166 -16.59 10.31 7.39
C PHE A 166 -16.89 9.74 8.79
N LEU A 167 -15.92 9.78 9.71
CA LEU A 167 -16.06 9.38 11.12
C LEU A 167 -16.28 10.58 12.07
N ALA A 168 -16.50 11.78 11.55
CA ALA A 168 -16.83 12.95 12.36
C ALA A 168 -18.28 12.85 12.88
N GLU A 169 -18.53 13.36 14.10
CA GLU A 169 -19.88 13.38 14.70
C GLU A 169 -20.90 14.14 13.83
N THR A 170 -20.43 15.20 13.17
CA THR A 170 -21.20 15.96 12.19
C THR A 170 -20.49 15.89 10.84
N PHE A 171 -21.06 15.14 9.91
CA PHE A 171 -20.59 15.11 8.54
C PHE A 171 -21.10 16.35 7.80
N GLU A 172 -20.21 17.25 7.40
CA GLU A 172 -20.54 18.27 6.40
C GLU A 172 -19.92 17.85 5.06
N VAL A 173 -20.52 18.28 3.95
CA VAL A 173 -20.06 17.87 2.60
C VAL A 173 -18.71 18.50 2.23
N THR A 174 -18.31 19.57 2.92
CA THR A 174 -17.06 20.30 2.65
C THR A 174 -16.26 20.83 3.86
N PRO A 175 -15.99 20.05 4.92
CA PRO A 175 -14.86 20.26 5.81
C PRO A 175 -13.84 19.15 5.58
N SER A 176 -12.72 19.51 4.97
CA SER A 176 -11.52 18.66 4.98
C SER A 176 -10.89 18.77 6.36
N HIS A 177 -10.85 17.66 7.11
CA HIS A 177 -10.23 17.62 8.42
C HIS A 177 -8.71 17.60 8.29
N ASP A 178 -8.03 18.37 9.14
CA ASP A 178 -6.58 18.49 9.12
C ASP A 178 -5.92 17.19 9.61
N ASN A 179 -5.30 16.49 8.67
CA ASN A 179 -4.54 15.27 8.90
C ASN A 179 -3.03 15.48 8.70
N ARG A 180 -2.58 16.72 8.45
CA ARG A 180 -1.16 17.06 8.24
C ARG A 180 -0.26 16.57 9.37
N PRO A 181 -0.62 16.66 10.68
CA PRO A 181 0.25 16.16 11.73
C PRO A 181 0.59 14.66 11.62
N LEU A 182 -0.27 13.86 10.98
CA LEU A 182 -0.01 12.44 10.67
C LEU A 182 0.71 12.31 9.33
N ALA A 183 0.16 12.93 8.27
CA ALA A 183 0.68 12.81 6.90
C ALA A 183 2.14 13.29 6.77
N GLU A 184 2.53 14.37 7.46
CA GLU A 184 3.91 14.89 7.46
C GLU A 184 4.94 13.86 7.97
N ARG A 185 4.51 12.84 8.72
CA ARG A 185 5.39 11.81 9.31
C ARG A 185 5.62 10.62 8.39
N HIS A 186 4.58 10.19 7.66
CA HIS A 186 4.63 8.96 6.85
C HIS A 186 4.49 9.18 5.34
N THR A 187 3.81 10.23 4.89
CA THR A 187 3.59 10.49 3.46
C THR A 187 4.87 10.80 2.70
N PRO A 188 5.86 11.55 3.25
CA PRO A 188 7.15 11.73 2.58
C PRO A 188 7.86 10.39 2.30
N ARG A 189 7.73 9.42 3.20
CA ARG A 189 8.32 8.07 3.05
C ARG A 189 7.62 7.28 1.94
N LEU A 190 6.29 7.37 1.86
CA LEU A 190 5.51 6.79 0.76
C LEU A 190 5.93 7.39 -0.59
N THR A 191 6.01 8.71 -0.69
CA THR A 191 6.40 9.41 -1.93
C THR A 191 7.83 9.04 -2.34
N ALA A 192 8.77 8.92 -1.40
CA ALA A 192 10.12 8.47 -1.69
C ALA A 192 10.16 7.01 -2.18
N PHE A 193 9.37 6.12 -1.58
CA PHE A 193 9.22 4.74 -2.04
C PHE A 193 8.64 4.64 -3.45
N LEU A 194 7.55 5.37 -3.75
CA LEU A 194 6.94 5.38 -5.08
C LEU A 194 7.87 5.94 -6.15
N ALA A 195 8.66 6.96 -5.81
CA ALA A 195 9.69 7.49 -6.71
C ALA A 195 10.75 6.44 -7.05
N GLU A 196 11.23 5.67 -6.05
CA GLU A 196 12.18 4.59 -6.30
C GLU A 196 11.57 3.42 -7.08
N ALA A 197 10.30 3.08 -6.83
CA ALA A 197 9.58 2.06 -7.59
C ALA A 197 9.39 2.48 -9.06
N ARG A 198 9.08 3.76 -9.30
CA ARG A 198 9.03 4.35 -10.64
C ARG A 198 10.39 4.24 -11.33
N THR A 199 11.47 4.69 -10.69
CA THR A 199 12.82 4.59 -11.28
C THR A 199 13.20 3.14 -11.57
N ALA A 200 12.92 2.21 -10.66
CA ALA A 200 13.18 0.78 -10.89
C ALA A 200 12.40 0.27 -12.11
N THR A 201 11.14 0.70 -12.27
CA THR A 201 10.27 0.34 -13.41
C THR A 201 10.84 0.86 -14.72
N GLU A 202 11.23 2.13 -14.77
CA GLU A 202 11.80 2.77 -15.96
C GLU A 202 13.17 2.16 -16.35
N ASP A 203 14.01 1.79 -15.36
CA ASP A 203 15.32 1.18 -15.58
C ASP A 203 15.26 -0.19 -16.29
N VAL A 204 14.16 -0.92 -16.12
CA VAL A 204 13.94 -2.21 -16.80
C VAL A 204 13.13 -2.06 -18.10
N GLY A 205 12.92 -0.82 -18.56
CA GLY A 205 12.16 -0.51 -19.78
C GLY A 205 10.65 -0.55 -19.61
N GLY A 206 10.14 -0.65 -18.38
CA GLY A 206 8.71 -0.57 -18.08
C GLY A 206 8.16 0.84 -18.15
N THR A 207 6.85 0.96 -17.98
CA THR A 207 6.13 2.24 -17.89
C THR A 207 5.43 2.38 -16.55
N TRP A 208 5.37 3.61 -16.06
CA TRP A 208 4.72 3.96 -14.80
C TRP A 208 3.52 4.88 -15.08
N SER A 209 2.38 4.61 -14.45
CA SER A 209 1.18 5.44 -14.60
C SER A 209 0.39 5.53 -13.30
N LEU A 210 -0.23 6.69 -13.07
CA LEU A 210 -1.27 6.88 -12.06
C LEU A 210 -2.64 6.58 -12.68
N ASP A 211 -3.48 5.80 -12.01
CA ASP A 211 -4.87 5.61 -12.44
C ASP A 211 -5.66 6.93 -12.34
N GLU A 212 -6.51 7.20 -13.33
CA GLU A 212 -7.33 8.42 -13.38
C GLU A 212 -8.45 8.40 -12.33
N GLU A 213 -8.84 7.22 -11.88
CA GLU A 213 -9.87 7.05 -10.86
C GLU A 213 -9.30 7.29 -9.45
N VAL A 214 -9.48 8.52 -8.95
CA VAL A 214 -9.17 8.90 -7.56
C VAL A 214 -10.49 9.05 -6.80
N ARG A 215 -10.70 8.24 -5.75
CA ARG A 215 -11.94 8.20 -4.97
C ARG A 215 -11.76 8.81 -3.58
N PHE A 216 -12.82 9.46 -3.09
CA PHE A 216 -12.93 9.93 -1.70
C PHE A 216 -11.75 10.79 -1.19
N THR A 217 -11.00 11.40 -2.10
CA THR A 217 -9.88 12.27 -1.80
C THR A 217 -9.76 13.37 -2.86
N ARG A 218 -8.91 14.35 -2.59
CA ARG A 218 -8.60 15.47 -3.47
C ARG A 218 -7.64 15.02 -4.57
N ARG A 219 -8.14 14.92 -5.81
CA ARG A 219 -7.35 14.53 -6.99
C ARG A 219 -6.12 15.40 -7.18
N ASP A 220 -6.17 16.67 -6.81
CA ASP A 220 -5.04 17.61 -6.91
C ASP A 220 -3.88 17.29 -5.97
N LEU A 221 -4.09 16.44 -4.95
CA LEU A 221 -3.04 15.99 -4.05
C LEU A 221 -2.32 14.72 -4.56
N VAL A 222 -2.78 14.09 -5.64
CA VAL A 222 -2.21 12.85 -6.15
C VAL A 222 -1.47 13.11 -7.44
N THR A 223 -0.23 12.65 -7.51
CA THR A 223 0.64 12.78 -8.68
C THR A 223 1.22 11.42 -9.04
N GLU A 224 1.83 11.29 -10.22
CA GLU A 224 2.60 10.10 -10.57
C GLU A 224 3.73 9.80 -9.59
N ALA A 225 4.23 10.80 -8.86
CA ALA A 225 5.32 10.65 -7.91
C ALA A 225 4.85 10.26 -6.49
N GLY A 226 3.54 10.35 -6.20
CA GLY A 226 2.99 10.08 -4.88
C GLY A 226 1.96 11.13 -4.44
N VAL A 227 1.86 11.33 -3.12
CA VAL A 227 0.88 12.24 -2.50
C VAL A 227 1.57 13.55 -2.08
N SER A 228 0.95 14.68 -2.44
CA SER A 228 1.37 16.04 -2.05
C SER A 228 0.89 16.36 -0.64
N ILE A 229 1.77 16.95 0.15
CA ILE A 229 1.47 17.51 1.48
C ILE A 229 1.19 19.02 1.46
N CYS A 230 1.28 19.66 0.29
CA CYS A 230 1.13 21.10 0.06
C CYS A 230 -0.29 21.50 -0.33
#